data_AF-A0A8S3G6U1-F1
#
_entry.id   AF-A0A8S3G6U1-F1
#
_cell.length_a   1.000
_cell.length_b   1.000
_cell.length_c   1.000
_cell.angle_alpha   90.00
_cell.angle_beta   90.00
_cell.angle_gamma   90.00
#
_symmetry.space_group_name_H-M   'P 1'
#
loop_
_entity.id
_entity.type
_entity.pdbx_description
1 polymer ?
#
loop_
_entity_poly.entity_id
_entity_poly.type
_entity_poly.pdbx_seq_one_letter_code
_entity_poly.pdbx_strand_id
1 'polypeptide(L)'
;KKKTDQKLNDIETVKDLLAEAERLEIMEQAPFIVGQCVFTENILKDIDDYKLLFTKLCTKNAKGQKYLLHAIEALIGEHEEIRKKIFNKKTMSKILLKFYDEDIIEEDTFYTWHEKASKRFTDKNTAKEIREMANDFIKWLRTAEESSDEEDDDDK
;
A
#
# COMPACT_ATOMS: atom_id res chain seq x y z
N LYS A 1 0.67 -23.12 -4.54
CA LYS A 1 -0.79 -22.99 -4.80
C LYS A 1 -0.93 -22.16 -6.08
N LYS A 2 -1.54 -22.71 -7.15
CA LYS A 2 -1.85 -21.94 -8.36
C LYS A 2 -2.87 -20.88 -7.96
N LYS A 3 -2.47 -19.61 -7.87
CA LYS A 3 -3.41 -18.48 -7.77
C LYS A 3 -4.15 -18.46 -9.11
N THR A 4 -5.45 -18.71 -9.07
CA THR A 4 -6.32 -18.73 -10.24
C THR A 4 -6.21 -17.40 -10.97
N ASP A 5 -5.96 -17.42 -12.29
CA ASP A 5 -6.02 -16.28 -13.21
C ASP A 5 -7.46 -15.72 -13.33
N GLN A 6 -8.07 -15.34 -12.21
CA GLN A 6 -9.24 -14.48 -12.23
C GLN A 6 -8.72 -13.06 -12.39
N LYS A 7 -9.08 -12.45 -13.52
CA LYS A 7 -8.81 -11.04 -13.81
C LYS A 7 -9.60 -10.18 -12.82
N LEU A 8 -9.07 -9.91 -11.63
CA LEU A 8 -9.71 -9.04 -10.62
C LEU A 8 -9.61 -7.54 -10.97
N ASN A 9 -9.54 -7.22 -12.26
CA ASN A 9 -9.24 -5.88 -12.76
C ASN A 9 -10.20 -5.36 -13.83
N ASP A 10 -11.16 -6.18 -14.28
CA ASP A 10 -12.26 -5.67 -15.09
C ASP A 10 -13.30 -4.94 -14.22
N ILE A 11 -14.03 -4.01 -14.84
CA ILE A 11 -14.93 -3.10 -14.14
C ILE A 11 -16.08 -3.83 -13.43
N GLU A 12 -16.59 -4.91 -14.01
CA GLU A 12 -17.71 -5.66 -13.44
C GLU A 12 -17.25 -6.43 -12.19
N THR A 13 -16.13 -7.14 -12.29
CA THR A 13 -15.51 -7.82 -11.14
C THR A 13 -15.17 -6.85 -10.02
N VAL A 14 -14.64 -5.66 -10.32
CA VAL A 14 -14.35 -4.65 -9.28
C VAL A 14 -15.63 -4.20 -8.57
N LYS A 15 -16.74 -3.99 -9.29
CA LYS A 15 -18.02 -3.63 -8.68
C LYS A 15 -18.56 -4.74 -7.78
N ASP A 16 -18.48 -5.98 -8.24
CA ASP A 16 -18.95 -7.13 -7.46
C ASP A 16 -18.13 -7.32 -6.17
N LEU A 17 -16.81 -7.14 -6.24
CA LEU A 17 -15.94 -7.20 -5.06
C LEU A 17 -16.23 -6.09 -4.06
N LEU A 18 -16.50 -4.87 -4.53
CA LEU A 18 -16.90 -3.75 -3.66
C LEU A 18 -18.24 -4.02 -2.99
N ALA A 19 -19.23 -4.46 -3.77
CA ALA A 19 -20.55 -4.80 -3.24
C ALA A 19 -20.47 -5.94 -2.21
N GLU A 20 -19.63 -6.94 -2.44
CA GLU A 20 -19.41 -8.03 -1.49
C GLU A 20 -18.68 -7.56 -0.22
N ALA A 21 -17.68 -6.68 -0.35
CA ALA A 21 -16.98 -6.11 0.80
C ALA A 21 -17.90 -5.21 1.65
N GLU A 22 -18.82 -4.48 1.02
CA GLU A 22 -19.88 -3.73 1.71
C GLU A 22 -20.89 -4.67 2.39
N ARG A 23 -21.36 -5.70 1.69
CA ARG A 23 -22.31 -6.70 2.21
C ARG A 23 -21.75 -7.44 3.43
N LEU A 24 -20.45 -7.68 3.45
CA LEU A 24 -19.72 -8.33 4.55
C LEU A 24 -19.26 -7.35 5.64
N GLU A 25 -19.47 -6.04 5.45
CA GLU A 25 -19.04 -4.98 6.37
C GLU A 25 -17.51 -4.97 6.64
N ILE A 26 -16.72 -5.29 5.62
CA ILE A 26 -15.25 -5.40 5.70
C ILE A 26 -14.52 -4.38 4.81
N MET A 27 -15.17 -3.27 4.43
CA MET A 27 -14.56 -2.27 3.56
C MET A 27 -13.21 -1.73 4.07
N GLU A 28 -13.01 -1.65 5.39
CA GLU A 28 -11.72 -1.25 5.97
C GLU A 28 -10.64 -2.34 5.80
N GLN A 29 -11.00 -3.61 5.85
CA GLN A 29 -10.08 -4.76 5.81
C GLN A 29 -9.88 -5.30 4.39
N ALA A 30 -10.79 -5.00 3.46
CA ALA A 30 -10.76 -5.48 2.09
C ALA A 30 -9.46 -5.17 1.35
N PRO A 31 -8.85 -3.95 1.45
CA PRO A 31 -7.53 -3.70 0.85
C PRO A 31 -6.45 -4.66 1.34
N PHE A 32 -6.44 -5.01 2.64
CA PHE A 32 -5.50 -5.97 3.18
C PHE A 32 -5.72 -7.36 2.59
N ILE A 33 -6.97 -7.83 2.59
CA ILE A 33 -7.32 -9.17 2.10
C ILE A 33 -6.97 -9.31 0.62
N VAL A 34 -7.37 -8.32 -0.19
CA VAL A 34 -7.04 -8.29 -1.63
C VAL A 34 -5.53 -8.27 -1.83
N GLY A 35 -4.79 -7.41 -1.11
CA GLY A 35 -3.33 -7.35 -1.17
C GLY A 35 -2.67 -8.70 -0.87
N GLN A 36 -3.11 -9.41 0.16
CA GLN A 36 -2.62 -10.76 0.49
C GLN A 36 -2.94 -11.78 -0.62
N CYS A 37 -4.08 -11.64 -1.29
CA CYS A 37 -4.47 -12.51 -2.39
C CYS A 37 -3.69 -12.24 -3.67
N VAL A 38 -3.42 -10.98 -4.02
CA VAL A 38 -2.90 -10.61 -5.35
C VAL A 38 -1.41 -10.35 -5.38
N PHE A 39 -0.81 -9.81 -4.32
CA PHE A 39 0.61 -9.45 -4.35
C PHE A 39 1.52 -10.68 -4.40
N THR A 40 2.61 -10.51 -5.14
CA THR A 40 3.67 -11.50 -5.40
C THR A 40 5.05 -10.83 -5.25
N GLU A 41 6.12 -11.54 -5.63
CA GLU A 41 7.44 -10.90 -5.78
C GLU A 41 7.47 -9.74 -6.79
N ASN A 42 6.50 -9.67 -7.71
CA ASN A 42 6.40 -8.66 -8.77
C ASN A 42 5.41 -7.54 -8.40
N ILE A 43 5.34 -7.20 -7.11
CA ILE A 43 4.37 -6.28 -6.54
C ILE A 43 4.15 -4.97 -7.31
N LEU A 44 5.18 -4.39 -7.93
CA LEU A 44 5.01 -3.17 -8.74
C LEU A 44 4.07 -3.40 -9.93
N LYS A 45 4.21 -4.55 -10.61
CA LYS A 45 3.30 -4.96 -11.68
C LYS A 45 1.94 -5.32 -11.12
N ASP A 46 1.87 -5.97 -9.96
CA ASP A 46 0.60 -6.31 -9.33
C ASP A 46 -0.19 -5.05 -8.96
N ILE A 47 0.47 -3.99 -8.49
CA ILE A 47 -0.17 -2.68 -8.23
C ILE A 47 -0.74 -2.11 -9.53
N ASP A 48 -0.01 -2.18 -10.64
CA ASP A 48 -0.51 -1.75 -11.96
C ASP A 48 -1.73 -2.57 -12.41
N ASP A 49 -1.62 -3.90 -12.32
CA ASP A 49 -2.66 -4.83 -12.79
C ASP A 49 -3.98 -4.64 -12.03
N TYR A 50 -3.92 -4.30 -10.73
CA TYR A 50 -5.08 -4.16 -9.84
C TYR A 50 -5.34 -2.72 -9.37
N LYS A 51 -4.73 -1.72 -10.04
CA LYS A 51 -4.84 -0.30 -9.66
C LYS A 51 -6.29 0.11 -9.45
N LEU A 52 -7.15 -0.18 -10.42
CA LEU A 52 -8.57 0.21 -10.36
C LEU A 52 -9.26 -0.30 -9.08
N LEU A 53 -9.00 -1.54 -8.70
CA LEU A 53 -9.58 -2.14 -7.50
C LEU A 53 -9.06 -1.45 -6.23
N PHE A 54 -7.75 -1.26 -6.13
CA PHE A 54 -7.14 -0.63 -4.96
C PHE A 54 -7.57 0.83 -4.81
N THR A 55 -7.58 1.62 -5.89
CA THR A 55 -8.08 2.99 -5.85
C THR A 55 -9.52 3.02 -5.33
N LYS A 56 -10.40 2.13 -5.78
CA LYS A 56 -11.79 2.09 -5.31
C LYS A 56 -11.94 1.67 -3.85
N LEU A 57 -11.18 0.68 -3.40
CA LEU A 57 -11.22 0.22 -2.01
C LEU A 57 -10.62 1.24 -1.02
N CYS A 58 -9.64 2.02 -1.47
CA CYS A 58 -8.91 2.99 -0.67
C CYS A 58 -9.46 4.42 -0.74
N THR A 59 -10.35 4.72 -1.70
CA THR A 59 -10.97 6.06 -1.84
C THR A 59 -11.68 6.46 -0.55
N LYS A 60 -11.27 7.59 0.05
CA LYS A 60 -11.85 8.14 1.29
C LYS A 60 -11.83 7.12 2.46
N ASN A 61 -10.87 6.22 2.46
CA ASN A 61 -10.77 5.11 3.41
C ASN A 61 -9.36 5.01 4.00
N ALA A 62 -8.97 6.00 4.82
CA ALA A 62 -7.63 6.06 5.43
C ALA A 62 -7.26 4.81 6.23
N LYS A 63 -8.23 4.19 6.92
CA LYS A 63 -8.01 2.90 7.60
C LYS A 63 -7.70 1.79 6.60
N GLY A 64 -8.46 1.70 5.51
CA GLY A 64 -8.23 0.77 4.41
C GLY A 64 -6.86 0.95 3.75
N GLN A 65 -6.47 2.19 3.48
CA GLN A 65 -5.13 2.53 2.99
C GLN A 65 -4.04 2.02 3.96
N LYS A 66 -4.22 2.24 5.26
CA LYS A 66 -3.30 1.72 6.28
C LYS A 66 -3.26 0.19 6.33
N TYR A 67 -4.41 -0.47 6.19
CA TYR A 67 -4.50 -1.92 6.07
C TYR A 67 -3.78 -2.45 4.82
N LEU A 68 -3.79 -1.70 3.70
CA LEU A 68 -3.03 -2.05 2.50
C LEU A 68 -1.51 -2.02 2.76
N LEU A 69 -1.00 -1.01 3.47
CA LEU A 69 0.42 -0.97 3.88
C LEU A 69 0.78 -2.16 4.77
N HIS A 70 -0.12 -2.57 5.66
CA HIS A 70 0.06 -3.77 6.47
C HIS A 70 0.05 -5.07 5.65
N ALA A 71 -0.59 -5.11 4.48
CA ALA A 71 -0.49 -6.26 3.58
C ALA A 71 0.93 -6.43 3.03
N ILE A 72 1.66 -5.32 2.81
CA ILE A 72 3.07 -5.39 2.40
C ILE A 72 3.93 -5.94 3.53
N GLU A 73 3.68 -5.51 4.77
CA GLU A 73 4.37 -6.03 5.95
C GLU A 73 4.16 -7.54 6.13
N ALA A 74 2.91 -7.99 5.99
CA ALA A 74 2.55 -9.40 6.09
C ALA A 74 3.21 -10.21 4.95
N LEU A 75 3.14 -9.74 3.71
CA LEU A 75 3.77 -10.40 2.55
C LEU A 75 5.27 -10.63 2.78
N ILE A 76 5.97 -9.61 3.29
CA ILE A 76 7.40 -9.67 3.60
C ILE A 76 7.68 -10.58 4.80
N GLY A 77 6.82 -10.56 5.82
CA GLY A 77 6.98 -11.37 7.03
C GLY A 77 6.73 -12.86 6.80
N GLU A 78 5.77 -13.21 5.95
CA GLU A 78 5.31 -14.60 5.78
C GLU A 78 6.11 -15.39 4.74
N HIS A 79 6.73 -14.72 3.76
CA HIS A 79 7.35 -15.39 2.62
C HIS A 79 8.83 -15.06 2.50
N GLU A 80 9.70 -15.94 3.03
CA GLU A 80 11.16 -15.75 3.03
C GLU A 80 11.74 -15.48 1.63
N GLU A 81 11.24 -16.20 0.61
CA GLU A 81 11.68 -16.04 -0.78
C GLU A 81 11.28 -14.68 -1.38
N ILE A 82 10.10 -14.18 -1.02
CA ILE A 82 9.64 -12.85 -1.43
C ILE A 82 10.41 -11.78 -0.64
N ARG A 83 10.64 -11.99 0.66
CA ARG A 83 11.46 -11.13 1.51
C ARG A 83 12.82 -10.91 0.87
N LYS A 84 13.55 -11.95 0.48
CA LYS A 84 14.89 -11.79 -0.13
C LYS A 84 14.89 -10.89 -1.38
N LYS A 85 13.79 -10.86 -2.15
CA LYS A 85 13.66 -10.01 -3.36
C LYS A 85 13.19 -8.59 -3.05
N ILE A 86 12.20 -8.44 -2.17
CA ILE A 86 11.51 -7.16 -1.90
C ILE A 86 12.13 -6.39 -0.73
N PHE A 87 12.77 -7.07 0.21
CA PHE A 87 13.30 -6.51 1.46
C PHE A 87 14.63 -5.76 1.24
N ASN A 88 14.56 -4.66 0.51
CA ASN A 88 15.63 -3.70 0.38
C ASN A 88 15.05 -2.29 0.26
N LYS A 89 15.81 -1.28 0.73
CA LYS A 89 15.38 0.13 0.76
C LYS A 89 14.86 0.62 -0.60
N LYS A 90 15.62 0.36 -1.67
CA LYS A 90 15.27 0.81 -3.03
C LYS A 90 13.91 0.27 -3.49
N THR A 91 13.65 -1.01 -3.25
CA THR A 91 12.39 -1.65 -3.67
C THR A 91 11.24 -1.17 -2.80
N MET A 92 11.46 -1.02 -1.49
CA MET A 92 10.47 -0.44 -0.58
C MET A 92 10.07 0.98 -1.00
N SER A 93 11.03 1.88 -1.22
CA SER A 93 10.75 3.24 -1.69
C SER A 93 9.98 3.26 -3.00
N LYS A 94 10.30 2.37 -3.95
CA LYS A 94 9.56 2.26 -5.21
C LYS A 94 8.11 1.81 -5.02
N ILE A 95 7.85 0.87 -4.11
CA ILE A 95 6.50 0.40 -3.82
C ILE A 95 5.66 1.51 -3.19
N LEU A 96 6.21 2.22 -2.20
CA LEU A 96 5.51 3.31 -1.52
C LEU A 96 5.27 4.48 -2.47
N LEU A 97 6.27 4.85 -3.28
CA LEU A 97 6.13 5.86 -4.33
C LEU A 97 5.06 5.46 -5.34
N LYS A 98 5.00 4.18 -5.74
CA LYS A 98 3.96 3.70 -6.65
C LYS A 98 2.55 3.82 -6.04
N PHE A 99 2.36 3.56 -4.75
CA PHE A 99 1.07 3.78 -4.11
C PHE A 99 0.69 5.25 -4.02
N TYR A 100 1.68 6.13 -3.85
CA TYR A 100 1.51 7.57 -3.84
C TYR A 100 1.15 8.11 -5.24
N ASP A 101 1.99 7.85 -6.24
CA ASP A 101 1.81 8.32 -7.63
C ASP A 101 0.50 7.88 -8.28
N GLU A 102 -0.07 6.76 -7.81
CA GLU A 102 -1.31 6.19 -8.34
C GLU A 102 -2.57 6.61 -7.54
N ASP A 103 -2.42 7.55 -6.59
CA ASP A 103 -3.47 8.06 -5.70
C ASP A 103 -4.19 6.95 -4.91
N ILE A 104 -3.46 5.88 -4.55
CA ILE A 104 -4.03 4.76 -3.78
C ILE A 104 -3.94 5.06 -2.29
N ILE A 105 -2.86 5.69 -1.84
CA ILE A 105 -2.59 5.98 -0.42
C ILE A 105 -2.24 7.46 -0.26
N GLU A 106 -2.94 8.11 0.66
CA GLU A 106 -2.73 9.52 1.00
C GLU A 106 -1.50 9.71 1.91
N GLU A 107 -0.90 10.91 1.86
CA GLU A 107 0.34 11.25 2.57
C GLU A 107 0.24 11.00 4.08
N ASP A 108 -0.83 11.49 4.71
CA ASP A 108 -1.13 11.28 6.12
C ASP A 108 -1.15 9.80 6.52
N THR A 109 -1.61 8.92 5.61
CA THR A 109 -1.63 7.49 5.89
C THR A 109 -0.21 6.92 5.96
N PHE A 110 0.70 7.37 5.09
CA PHE A 110 2.12 6.96 5.17
C PHE A 110 2.76 7.39 6.48
N TYR A 111 2.53 8.63 6.91
CA TYR A 111 3.06 9.14 8.18
C TYR A 111 2.51 8.35 9.36
N THR A 112 1.19 8.23 9.48
CA THR A 112 0.56 7.52 10.61
C THR A 112 0.87 6.02 10.65
N TRP A 113 1.19 5.41 9.51
CA TRP A 113 1.67 4.02 9.45
C TRP A 113 3.13 3.90 9.90
N HIS A 114 3.97 4.86 9.53
CA HIS A 114 5.40 4.87 9.84
C HIS A 114 5.67 5.10 11.33
N GLU A 115 4.91 5.97 11.99
CA GLU A 115 5.11 6.37 13.40
C GLU A 115 5.18 5.20 14.39
N LYS A 116 4.35 4.17 14.21
CA LYS A 116 4.22 3.10 15.20
C LYS A 116 4.18 1.72 14.56
N ALA A 117 5.20 0.91 14.88
CA ALA A 117 5.24 -0.49 14.54
C ALA A 117 4.11 -1.29 15.20
N SER A 118 3.33 -1.99 14.37
CA SER A 118 2.32 -2.94 14.79
C SER A 118 2.89 -4.37 14.82
N LYS A 119 2.50 -5.17 15.82
CA LYS A 119 2.82 -6.61 15.87
C LYS A 119 1.69 -7.48 15.30
N ARG A 120 0.64 -6.86 14.74
CA ARG A 120 -0.58 -7.58 14.36
C ARG A 120 -0.41 -8.39 13.06
N PHE A 121 0.45 -7.93 12.16
CA PHE A 121 0.56 -8.46 10.80
C PHE A 121 1.92 -9.10 10.50
N THR A 122 2.92 -8.83 11.34
CA THR A 122 4.25 -9.46 11.29
C THR A 122 4.91 -9.32 12.67
N ASP A 123 6.03 -10.00 12.90
CA ASP A 123 6.78 -9.86 14.14
C ASP A 123 7.34 -8.43 14.33
N LYS A 124 7.58 -8.04 15.58
CA LYS A 124 7.98 -6.66 15.92
C LYS A 124 9.29 -6.23 15.25
N ASN A 125 10.23 -7.15 15.04
CA ASN A 125 11.54 -6.81 14.50
C ASN A 125 11.42 -6.58 13.00
N THR A 126 10.76 -7.48 12.28
CA THR A 126 10.44 -7.30 10.86
C THR A 126 9.63 -6.02 10.63
N ALA A 127 8.62 -5.75 11.45
CA ALA A 127 7.82 -4.51 11.34
C ALA A 127 8.65 -3.23 11.51
N LYS A 128 9.68 -3.25 12.36
CA LYS A 128 10.61 -2.12 12.55
C LYS A 128 11.54 -1.97 11.36
N GLU A 129 12.18 -3.06 10.93
CA GLU A 129 13.11 -3.05 9.79
C GLU A 129 12.40 -2.56 8.51
N ILE A 130 11.13 -2.95 8.28
CA ILE A 130 10.34 -2.46 7.15
C ILE A 130 10.15 -0.94 7.20
N ARG A 131 9.85 -0.38 8.38
CA ARG A 131 9.70 1.07 8.55
C ARG A 131 11.03 1.80 8.38
N GLU A 132 12.12 1.23 8.86
CA GLU A 132 13.46 1.79 8.66
C GLU A 132 13.84 1.84 7.18
N MET A 133 13.41 0.85 6.38
CA MET A 133 13.58 0.90 4.93
C MET A 133 12.72 1.97 4.26
N ALA A 134 11.58 2.32 4.84
CA ALA A 134 10.70 3.37 4.34
C ALA A 134 11.18 4.79 4.70
N ASN A 135 12.18 4.96 5.58
CA ASN A 135 12.65 6.26 6.05
C ASN A 135 13.00 7.23 4.91
N ASP A 136 13.68 6.74 3.87
CA ASP A 136 14.09 7.58 2.74
C ASP A 136 12.87 8.10 1.96
N PHE A 137 11.83 7.27 1.81
CA PHE A 137 10.56 7.68 1.20
C PHE A 137 9.82 8.68 2.08
N ILE A 138 9.69 8.42 3.38
CA ILE A 138 9.02 9.33 4.32
C ILE A 138 9.72 10.69 4.37
N LYS A 139 11.05 10.71 4.31
CA LYS A 139 11.83 11.95 4.24
C LYS A 139 11.56 12.70 2.93
N TRP A 140 11.57 11.99 1.80
CA TRP A 140 11.27 12.58 0.50
C TRP A 140 9.84 13.18 0.45
N LEU A 141 8.86 12.45 0.99
CA LEU A 141 7.46 12.88 1.02
C LEU A 141 7.30 14.22 1.76
N ARG A 142 7.96 14.39 2.90
CA ARG A 142 7.97 15.65 3.66
C ARG A 142 8.56 16.82 2.90
N THR A 143 9.66 16.60 2.18
CA THR A 143 10.31 17.66 1.40
C THR A 143 9.49 18.05 0.17
N ALA A 144 8.70 17.12 -0.40
CA ALA A 144 7.79 17.41 -1.51
C ALA A 144 6.62 18.31 -1.06
N GLU A 145 6.10 18.08 0.15
CA GLU A 145 5.07 18.90 0.79
C GLU A 145 5.57 20.34 1.02
N GLU A 146 6.76 20.50 1.63
CA GLU A 146 7.38 21.82 1.89
C GLU A 146 7.66 22.63 0.61
N SER A 147 7.96 21.97 -0.51
CA SER A 147 8.24 22.64 -1.79
C SER A 147 6.98 23.10 -2.55
N SER A 148 5.80 22.59 -2.20
CA SER A 148 4.55 22.93 -2.90
C SER A 148 3.83 24.14 -2.28
N ASP A 149 4.17 24.50 -1.04
CA ASP A 149 3.61 25.64 -0.30
C ASP A 149 4.42 26.96 -0.47
N GLU A 150 5.57 26.93 -1.17
CA GLU A 150 6.42 28.11 -1.40
C GLU A 150 6.18 28.82 -2.76
N GLU A 151 5.13 28.46 -3.52
CA GLU A 151 4.80 29.08 -4.83
C GLU A 151 3.51 29.94 -4.83
N ASP A 152 3.27 30.80 -3.82
CA ASP A 152 2.16 31.80 -3.88
C ASP A 152 2.46 33.13 -3.15
N ASP A 153 3.65 33.73 -3.34
CA ASP A 153 3.87 35.14 -2.95
C ASP A 153 5.02 35.83 -3.73
N ASP A 154 4.93 35.90 -5.06
CA ASP A 154 5.65 36.94 -5.83
C ASP A 154 5.03 37.16 -7.22
N ASP A 155 3.86 37.81 -7.27
CA ASP A 155 3.56 38.69 -8.40
C ASP A 155 2.80 39.94 -7.92
N LYS A 156 3.44 41.08 -8.14
CA LYS A 156 3.00 42.45 -7.81
C LYS A 156 2.01 43.00 -8.83
#